data_AF-E8MZZ1-F1
#
_entry.id   AF-E8MZZ1-F1
#
_cell.length_a   1.000
_cell.length_b   1.000
_cell.length_c   1.000
_cell.angle_alpha   90.00
_cell.angle_beta   90.00
_cell.angle_gamma   90.00
#
_symmetry.space_group_name_H-M   'P 1'
#
loop_
_entity.id
_entity.type
_entity.pdbx_description
1 polymer ?
#
loop_
_entity_poly.entity_id
_entity_poly.type
_entity_poly.pdbx_seq_one_letter_code
_entity_poly.pdbx_strand_id
1 'polypeptide(L)'
;MCWCTSTTGREGETITLLYTLKRGAPVTSILLDPNLDVDACNARWVAMAKERPWERVWSDFQGVHTQLLRRVAEFSDEQLFQAGLHPKLGKTPLWRIIAVCAFEHEREHAEGLRVWQKQIKP
;
A
#
# COMPACT_ATOMS: atom_id res chain seq x y z
N MET A 1 6.97 17.04 3.01
CA MET A 1 6.96 15.56 3.01
C MET A 1 5.54 15.13 3.38
N CYS A 2 4.82 14.45 2.48
CA CYS A 2 3.42 14.07 2.68
C CYS A 2 3.36 12.54 2.83
N TRP A 3 3.38 12.06 4.07
CA TRP A 3 3.60 10.65 4.39
C TRP A 3 2.35 9.78 4.17
N CYS A 4 1.14 10.33 4.42
CA CYS A 4 -0.11 9.61 4.17
C CYS A 4 -0.39 9.32 2.68
N THR A 5 0.21 10.07 1.77
CA THR A 5 -0.12 10.00 0.33
C THR A 5 0.60 8.85 -0.36
N SER A 6 1.83 8.53 0.06
CA SER A 6 2.55 7.33 -0.38
C SER A 6 1.91 6.05 0.15
N THR A 7 1.47 6.07 1.41
CA THR A 7 0.76 4.93 2.02
C THR A 7 -0.57 4.64 1.32
N THR A 8 -1.40 5.68 1.14
CA THR A 8 -2.69 5.54 0.43
C THR A 8 -2.48 5.00 -0.99
N GLY A 9 -1.41 5.42 -1.66
CA GLY A 9 -1.02 4.91 -2.99
C GLY A 9 -0.67 3.41 -2.97
N ARG A 10 0.22 2.99 -2.07
CA ARG A 10 0.67 1.58 -1.98
C ARG A 10 -0.45 0.63 -1.55
N GLU A 11 -1.27 1.00 -0.57
CA GLU A 11 -2.43 0.18 -0.21
C GLU A 11 -3.44 0.13 -1.36
N GLY A 12 -3.65 1.23 -2.09
CA GLY A 12 -4.48 1.26 -3.30
C GLY A 12 -3.99 0.29 -4.39
N GLU A 13 -2.69 0.25 -4.63
CA GLU A 13 -2.08 -0.71 -5.56
C GLU A 13 -2.17 -2.15 -5.05
N THR A 14 -2.13 -2.36 -3.74
CA THR A 14 -2.33 -3.68 -3.11
C THR A 14 -3.76 -4.15 -3.31
N ILE A 15 -4.77 -3.27 -3.17
CA ILE A 15 -6.17 -3.59 -3.48
C ILE A 15 -6.31 -4.03 -4.95
N THR A 16 -5.68 -3.31 -5.88
CA THR A 16 -5.68 -3.66 -7.30
C THR A 16 -5.04 -5.04 -7.55
N LEU A 17 -3.92 -5.33 -6.86
CA LEU A 17 -3.29 -6.64 -6.92
C LEU A 17 -4.23 -7.74 -6.41
N LEU A 18 -4.79 -7.58 -5.21
CA LEU A 18 -5.69 -8.58 -4.62
C LEU A 18 -6.94 -8.81 -5.48
N TYR A 19 -7.51 -7.74 -6.04
CA TYR A 19 -8.64 -7.82 -6.95
C TYR A 19 -8.33 -8.64 -8.21
N THR A 20 -7.19 -8.38 -8.85
CA THR A 20 -6.79 -9.09 -10.07
C THR A 20 -6.46 -10.56 -9.79
N LEU A 21 -5.73 -10.85 -8.70
CA LEU A 21 -5.43 -12.21 -8.26
C LEU A 21 -6.69 -13.01 -7.96
N LYS A 22 -7.66 -12.44 -7.22
CA LYS A 22 -8.90 -13.14 -6.87
C LYS A 22 -9.75 -13.50 -8.10
N ARG A 23 -9.71 -12.64 -9.13
CA ARG A 23 -10.44 -12.85 -10.39
C ARG A 23 -9.69 -13.72 -11.40
N GLY A 24 -8.43 -14.08 -11.14
CA GLY A 24 -7.56 -14.70 -12.15
C GLY A 24 -7.32 -13.79 -13.36
N ALA A 25 -7.49 -12.48 -13.20
CA ALA A 25 -7.28 -11.50 -14.26
C ALA A 25 -5.79 -11.16 -14.40
N PRO A 26 -5.36 -10.60 -15.55
CA PRO A 26 -4.01 -10.05 -15.67
C PRO A 26 -3.71 -9.06 -14.55
N VAL A 27 -2.56 -9.22 -13.89
CA VAL A 27 -2.13 -8.30 -12.83
C VAL A 27 -1.74 -6.97 -13.45
N THR A 28 -2.36 -5.90 -12.98
CA THR A 28 -2.11 -4.52 -13.43
C THR A 28 -1.47 -3.64 -12.35
N SER A 29 -1.30 -4.17 -11.14
CA SER A 29 -0.69 -3.44 -10.03
C SER A 29 0.78 -3.14 -10.33
N ILE A 30 1.20 -1.90 -10.10
CA ILE A 30 2.59 -1.47 -10.30
C ILE A 30 3.55 -2.12 -9.30
N LEU A 31 3.04 -2.70 -8.20
CA LEU A 31 3.84 -3.32 -7.15
C LEU A 31 4.64 -4.55 -7.64
N LEU A 32 4.22 -5.15 -8.76
CA LEU A 32 4.93 -6.28 -9.36
C LEU A 32 5.79 -5.87 -10.56
N ASP A 33 5.90 -4.57 -10.87
CA ASP A 33 6.78 -4.10 -11.93
C ASP A 33 8.24 -4.12 -11.44
N PRO A 34 9.13 -4.96 -12.03
CA PRO A 34 10.53 -5.01 -11.63
C PRO A 34 11.30 -3.73 -11.99
N ASN A 35 10.77 -2.90 -12.89
CA ASN A 35 11.39 -1.64 -13.32
C ASN A 35 10.74 -0.43 -12.64
N LEU A 36 9.97 -0.64 -11.56
CA LEU A 36 9.29 0.43 -10.85
C LEU A 36 10.29 1.47 -10.34
N ASP A 37 10.17 2.69 -10.87
CA ASP A 37 10.80 3.86 -10.26
C ASP A 37 9.94 4.31 -9.06
N VAL A 38 10.38 3.89 -7.88
CA VAL A 38 9.69 4.16 -6.61
C VAL A 38 9.66 5.66 -6.31
N ASP A 39 10.72 6.39 -6.64
CA ASP A 39 10.82 7.82 -6.36
C ASP A 39 9.90 8.62 -7.28
N ALA A 40 9.85 8.28 -8.57
CA ALA A 40 8.90 8.89 -9.50
C ALA A 40 7.44 8.62 -9.08
N CYS A 41 7.13 7.40 -8.63
CA CYS A 41 5.78 7.07 -8.13
C CYS A 41 5.40 7.88 -6.89
N ASN A 42 6.32 7.97 -5.93
CA ASN A 42 6.12 8.76 -4.72
C ASN A 42 5.95 10.25 -5.06
N ALA A 43 6.76 10.80 -5.96
CA ALA A 43 6.65 12.19 -6.41
C ALA A 43 5.28 12.45 -7.05
N ARG A 44 4.79 11.51 -7.88
CA ARG A 44 3.45 11.59 -8.47
C ARG A 44 2.35 11.59 -7.42
N TRP A 45 2.38 10.66 -6.47
CA TRP A 45 1.39 10.59 -5.40
C TRP A 45 1.38 11.84 -4.52
N VAL A 46 2.55 12.37 -4.19
CA VAL A 46 2.68 13.65 -3.47
C VAL A 46 2.09 14.79 -4.29
N ALA A 47 2.42 14.90 -5.58
CA ALA A 47 1.88 15.95 -6.46
C ALA A 47 0.34 15.91 -6.52
N MET A 48 -0.25 14.72 -6.55
CA MET A 48 -1.71 14.52 -6.60
C MET A 48 -2.44 14.90 -5.30
N ALA A 49 -1.75 14.92 -4.17
CA ALA A 49 -2.38 14.99 -2.86
C ALA A 49 -1.88 16.13 -1.96
N LYS A 50 -0.75 16.78 -2.28
CA LYS A 50 -0.17 17.87 -1.48
C LYS A 50 -1.11 19.06 -1.26
N GLU A 51 -2.06 19.28 -2.18
CA GLU A 51 -3.02 20.41 -2.13
C GLU A 51 -4.37 20.00 -1.53
N ARG A 52 -4.54 18.71 -1.19
CA ARG A 52 -5.79 18.23 -0.59
C ARG A 52 -5.85 18.62 0.89
N PRO A 53 -7.04 18.98 1.39
CA PRO A 53 -7.21 19.24 2.82
C PRO A 53 -6.97 17.97 3.65
N TRP A 54 -6.51 18.16 4.88
CA TRP A 54 -6.15 17.07 5.80
C TRP A 54 -7.28 16.05 5.96
N GLU A 55 -8.51 16.53 6.14
CA GLU A 55 -9.70 15.71 6.35
C GLU A 55 -9.94 14.77 5.17
N ARG A 56 -9.70 15.23 3.95
CA ARG A 56 -9.79 14.43 2.73
C ARG A 56 -8.73 13.34 2.71
N VAL A 57 -7.47 13.71 2.96
CA VAL A 57 -6.35 12.76 2.96
C VAL A 57 -6.54 11.68 4.03
N TRP A 58 -6.99 12.07 5.23
CA TRP A 58 -7.27 11.15 6.31
C TRP A 58 -8.43 10.20 5.99
N SER A 59 -9.53 10.73 5.44
CA SER A 59 -10.67 9.90 5.02
C SER A 59 -10.29 8.93 3.90
N ASP A 60 -9.50 9.37 2.92
CA ASP A 60 -9.03 8.51 1.82
C ASP A 60 -8.17 7.37 2.38
N PHE A 61 -7.24 7.67 3.30
CA PHE A 61 -6.41 6.68 3.97
C PHE A 61 -7.24 5.62 4.72
N GLN A 62 -8.20 6.05 5.54
CA GLN A 62 -9.08 5.12 6.26
C GLN A 62 -9.93 4.26 5.32
N GLY A 63 -10.43 4.86 4.24
CA GLY A 63 -11.24 4.19 3.24
C GLY A 63 -10.47 3.11 2.49
N VAL A 64 -9.24 3.43 2.05
CA VAL A 64 -8.34 2.48 1.39
C VAL A 64 -7.98 1.34 2.34
N HIS A 65 -7.59 1.62 3.58
CA HIS A 65 -7.27 0.59 4.56
C HIS A 65 -8.45 -0.36 4.82
N THR A 66 -9.66 0.19 4.96
CA THR A 66 -10.89 -0.62 5.13
C THR A 66 -11.13 -1.54 3.94
N GLN A 67 -10.92 -1.05 2.71
CA GLN A 67 -11.05 -1.86 1.50
C GLN A 67 -9.96 -2.92 1.40
N LEU A 68 -8.73 -2.60 1.81
CA LEU A 68 -7.65 -3.58 1.89
C LEU A 68 -8.02 -4.74 2.80
N LEU A 69 -8.48 -4.47 4.03
CA LEU A 69 -8.91 -5.52 4.98
C LEU A 69 -10.00 -6.42 4.39
N ARG A 70 -11.00 -5.81 3.73
CA ARG A 70 -12.07 -6.57 3.05
C ARG A 70 -11.52 -7.50 1.97
N ARG A 71 -10.57 -7.03 1.16
CA ARG A 71 -9.94 -7.85 0.12
C ARG A 71 -9.10 -8.98 0.69
N VAL A 72 -8.33 -8.72 1.75
CA VAL A 72 -7.53 -9.76 2.41
C VAL A 72 -8.43 -10.87 2.94
N ALA A 73 -9.58 -10.53 3.51
CA ALA A 73 -10.56 -11.50 4.02
C ALA A 73 -11.19 -12.39 2.94
N GLU A 74 -11.01 -12.08 1.65
CA GLU A 74 -11.48 -12.94 0.55
C GLU A 74 -10.55 -14.13 0.28
N PHE A 75 -9.34 -14.17 0.86
CA PHE A 75 -8.35 -15.21 0.64
C PHE A 75 -8.34 -16.23 1.78
N SER A 76 -8.11 -17.51 1.46
CA SER A 76 -7.85 -18.52 2.49
C SER A 76 -6.43 -18.38 3.04
N ASP A 77 -6.18 -18.98 4.20
CA ASP A 77 -4.84 -19.03 4.78
C ASP A 77 -3.81 -19.63 3.82
N GLU A 78 -4.16 -20.70 3.11
CA GLU A 78 -3.28 -21.30 2.10
C GLU A 78 -2.90 -20.27 1.02
N GLN A 79 -3.87 -19.54 0.47
CA GLN A 79 -3.61 -18.52 -0.54
C GLN A 79 -2.75 -17.36 -0.01
N LEU A 80 -2.88 -17.02 1.27
CA LEU A 80 -2.09 -15.98 1.91
C LEU A 80 -0.66 -16.44 2.22
N PHE A 81 -0.50 -17.64 2.79
CA PHE A 81 0.72 -18.11 3.42
C PHE A 81 1.57 -19.04 2.57
N GLN A 82 0.99 -19.77 1.63
CA GLN A 82 1.73 -20.71 0.79
C GLN A 82 2.35 -20.00 -0.42
N ALA A 83 3.68 -20.01 -0.47
CA ALA A 83 4.43 -19.53 -1.63
C ALA A 83 4.12 -20.37 -2.89
N GLY A 84 4.18 -19.75 -4.06
CA GLY A 84 3.99 -20.44 -5.34
C GLY A 84 2.54 -20.65 -5.78
N LEU A 85 1.54 -20.40 -4.92
CA LEU A 85 0.13 -20.50 -5.31
C LEU A 85 -0.30 -19.39 -6.27
N HIS A 86 0.37 -18.23 -6.24
CA HIS A 86 0.14 -17.14 -7.17
C HIS A 86 1.33 -17.05 -8.15
N PRO A 87 1.18 -17.50 -9.41
CA PRO A 87 2.30 -17.60 -10.35
C PRO A 87 3.08 -16.29 -10.56
N LYS A 88 2.39 -15.14 -10.45
CA LYS A 88 2.99 -13.81 -10.60
C LYS A 88 3.84 -13.38 -9.41
N LEU A 89 3.67 -14.01 -8.25
CA LEU A 89 4.46 -13.73 -7.05
C LEU A 89 5.69 -14.65 -6.93
N GLY A 90 5.81 -15.66 -7.80
CA GLY A 90 6.88 -16.65 -7.74
C GLY A 90 6.94 -17.32 -6.37
N LYS A 91 8.09 -17.19 -5.68
CA LYS A 91 8.32 -17.77 -4.35
C LYS A 91 7.90 -16.85 -3.20
N THR A 92 7.38 -15.67 -3.48
CA THR A 92 6.93 -14.74 -2.45
C THR A 92 5.49 -15.08 -2.05
N PRO A 93 5.21 -15.38 -0.77
CA PRO A 93 3.84 -15.58 -0.31
C PRO A 93 3.09 -14.24 -0.27
N LEU A 94 1.77 -14.28 -0.51
CA LEU A 94 0.96 -13.07 -0.67
C LEU A 94 0.94 -12.19 0.58
N TRP A 95 0.91 -12.79 1.78
CA TRP A 95 0.95 -12.04 3.04
C TRP A 95 2.16 -11.10 3.14
N ARG A 96 3.30 -11.48 2.54
CA ARG A 96 4.53 -10.69 2.63
C ARG A 96 4.38 -9.36 1.89
N ILE A 97 3.71 -9.37 0.73
CA ILE A 97 3.42 -8.17 -0.05
C ILE A 97 2.43 -7.28 0.70
N ILE A 98 1.38 -7.87 1.26
CA ILE A 98 0.38 -7.17 2.08
C ILE A 98 1.07 -6.48 3.27
N ALA A 99 1.90 -7.20 4.01
CA ALA A 99 2.59 -6.68 5.20
C ALA A 99 3.48 -5.48 4.87
N VAL A 100 4.31 -5.59 3.82
CA VAL A 100 5.19 -4.52 3.35
C VAL A 100 4.40 -3.26 3.01
N CYS A 101 3.24 -3.41 2.37
CA CYS A 101 2.47 -2.28 1.85
C CYS A 101 1.46 -1.68 2.83
N ALA A 102 1.10 -2.39 3.90
CA ALA A 102 0.03 -1.99 4.81
C ALA A 102 0.51 -1.52 6.20
N PHE A 103 1.63 -2.05 6.69
CA PHE A 103 2.07 -1.68 8.05
C PHE A 103 3.58 -1.66 8.26
N GLU A 104 4.39 -2.44 7.53
CA GLU A 104 5.85 -2.38 7.72
C GLU A 104 6.41 -1.02 7.28
N HIS A 105 5.93 -0.50 6.15
CA HIS A 105 6.30 0.82 5.64
C HIS A 105 5.73 1.96 6.50
N GLU A 106 4.51 1.79 7.03
CA GLU A 106 3.85 2.82 7.84
C GLU A 106 4.58 3.08 9.16
N ARG A 107 5.28 2.05 9.67
CA ARG A 107 6.14 2.20 10.85
C ARG A 107 7.28 3.19 10.61
N GLU A 108 7.88 3.20 9.42
CA GLU A 108 8.94 4.14 9.03
C GLU A 108 8.39 5.57 8.96
N HIS A 109 7.22 5.74 8.34
CA HIS A 109 6.54 7.03 8.24
C HIS A 109 6.10 7.58 9.59
N ALA A 110 5.56 6.74 10.45
CA ALA A 110 5.14 7.12 11.79
C ALA A 110 6.31 7.68 12.60
N GLU A 111 7.52 7.14 12.44
CA GLU A 111 8.70 7.67 13.11
C GLU A 111 9.08 9.06 12.59
N GLY A 112 9.07 9.26 11.27
CA GLY A 112 9.28 10.58 10.67
C GLY A 112 8.26 11.62 11.18
N LEU A 113 6.98 11.24 11.30
CA LEU A 113 5.93 12.08 11.86
C LEU A 113 6.15 12.41 13.34
N ARG A 114 6.60 11.44 14.15
CA ARG A 114 6.94 11.69 15.57
C ARG A 114 8.11 12.65 15.70
N VAL A 115 9.13 12.52 14.87
CA VAL A 115 10.28 13.44 14.84
C VAL A 115 9.81 14.85 14.46
N TRP A 116 9.03 14.97 13.39
CA TRP A 116 8.47 16.25 12.96
C TRP A 116 7.59 16.88 14.05
N GLN A 117 6.74 16.09 14.72
CA GLN A 117 5.88 16.56 15.81
C GLN A 117 6.70 17.16 16.97
N LYS A 118 7.87 16.58 17.29
CA LYS A 118 8.78 17.13 18.32
C LYS A 118 9.40 18.46 17.92
N GLN A 119 9.53 18.75 16.62
CA GLN A 119 10.12 19.99 16.11
C GLN A 119 9.12 21.16 16.06
N ILE A 120 7.83 20.85 15.97
CA ILE A 120 6.76 21.86 15.88
C ILE A 120 6.03 22.11 17.20
N LYS A 121 6.26 21.28 18.22
CA LYS A 121 5.80 21.56 19.59
C LYS A 121 6.78 22.56 20.22
N PRO A 122 6.30 23.73 20.70
CA PRO A 122 7.15 24.68 21.42
C PRO A 122 7.68 24.10 22.73
#